data_AF-A0A815YEP1-F1
#
_entry.id   AF-A0A815YEP1-F1
#
_cell.length_a   1.000
_cell.length_b   1.000
_cell.length_c   1.000
_cell.angle_alpha   90.00
_cell.angle_beta   90.00
_cell.angle_gamma   90.00
#
_symmetry.space_group_name_H-M   'P 1'
#
loop_
_entity.id
_entity.type
_entity.pdbx_description
1 polymer ?
#
loop_
_entity_poly.entity_id
_entity_poly.type
_entity_poly.pdbx_seq_one_letter_code
_entity_poly.pdbx_strand_id
1 'polypeptide(L)'
;MSDNEDDVPPLEDIPKTGTEVKPTPVVKYVETRTKESPVIDKSFAGMKKGFLNSKPTFQTKSNELVEISRKQPDQTKDFRVFDEVQQAIKDEQQSKNSWLTNDLLKQIEDDESLARYFSNPYFMEAITLFQHKPQEALAKYGHNAEVMRFFDRMAKILGNHFTSIAADEEKKQKSNVDPEVNQLLQDEQVRQLLLDPDVIKLMKSLREEPEKAQWLMRTADASMRAKIQQLVQFGLLSVA
;
A
#
# COMPACT_ATOMS: atom_id res chain seq x y z
N MET A 1 7.07 58.24 -3.19
CA MET A 1 7.31 58.66 -4.58
C MET A 1 8.49 57.83 -5.03
N SER A 2 8.24 56.65 -5.60
CA SER A 2 7.98 56.48 -7.05
C SER A 2 9.31 56.60 -7.79
N ASP A 3 9.84 55.67 -8.56
CA ASP A 3 9.42 54.37 -9.10
C ASP A 3 10.76 53.71 -9.51
N ASN A 4 10.90 52.39 -9.37
CA ASN A 4 11.91 51.65 -10.12
C ASN A 4 11.21 50.41 -10.65
N GLU A 5 10.71 50.56 -11.87
CA GLU A 5 10.14 49.51 -12.70
C GLU A 5 11.26 48.53 -13.06
N ASP A 6 11.12 47.30 -12.57
CA ASP A 6 11.95 46.17 -12.98
C ASP A 6 11.72 45.85 -14.47
N ASP A 7 12.85 45.81 -15.16
CA ASP A 7 13.12 45.40 -16.53
C ASP A 7 12.33 44.15 -16.96
N VAL A 8 11.27 44.34 -17.76
CA VAL A 8 10.64 43.27 -18.54
C VAL A 8 11.15 43.40 -19.98
N PRO A 9 11.90 42.43 -20.51
CA PRO A 9 12.34 42.48 -21.90
C PRO A 9 11.15 42.37 -22.87
N PRO A 10 11.23 42.98 -24.06
CA PRO A 10 10.10 43.07 -25.00
C PRO A 10 9.71 41.70 -25.55
N LEU A 11 8.40 41.41 -25.56
CA LEU A 11 7.83 40.32 -26.36
C LEU A 11 7.81 40.76 -27.84
N GLU A 12 8.82 40.36 -28.60
CA GLU A 12 8.79 40.40 -30.06
C GLU A 12 8.66 38.97 -30.64
N ASP A 13 7.67 38.84 -31.52
CA ASP A 13 7.53 37.89 -32.62
C ASP A 13 7.13 36.43 -32.35
N ILE A 14 5.83 36.23 -32.10
CA ILE A 14 5.13 35.00 -32.51
C ILE A 14 4.21 35.34 -33.71
N PRO A 15 4.50 34.84 -34.93
CA PRO A 15 3.64 35.09 -36.08
C PRO A 15 2.28 34.39 -35.93
N LYS A 16 1.22 35.19 -36.00
CA LYS A 16 -0.15 34.75 -36.22
C LYS A 16 -0.31 34.29 -37.68
N THR A 17 -0.51 33.01 -37.91
CA THR A 17 -1.09 32.51 -39.16
C THR A 17 -2.20 31.51 -38.85
N GLY A 18 -3.43 31.98 -39.01
CA GLY A 18 -4.55 31.10 -39.27
C GLY A 18 -4.52 30.65 -40.73
N THR A 19 -4.70 29.36 -40.96
CA THR A 19 -5.14 28.87 -42.26
C THR A 19 -6.15 27.75 -42.07
N GLU A 20 -7.24 27.94 -42.79
CA GLU A 20 -8.48 27.20 -42.89
C GLU A 20 -8.30 25.92 -43.74
N VAL A 21 -8.80 24.80 -43.20
CA VAL A 21 -9.48 23.64 -43.83
C VAL A 21 -8.93 23.03 -45.13
N LYS A 22 -8.66 21.71 -45.09
CA LYS A 22 -9.31 20.72 -46.00
C LYS A 22 -9.22 19.26 -45.51
N PRO A 23 -10.28 18.45 -45.71
CA PRO A 23 -10.42 17.10 -45.17
C PRO A 23 -10.13 16.00 -46.21
N THR A 24 -9.58 14.87 -45.78
CA THR A 24 -9.58 13.57 -46.51
C THR A 24 -9.23 12.42 -45.54
N PRO A 25 -9.54 11.15 -45.86
CA PRO A 25 -10.78 10.62 -46.39
C PRO A 25 -11.36 9.49 -45.50
N VAL A 26 -12.65 9.26 -45.69
CA VAL A 26 -13.49 8.21 -45.11
C VAL A 26 -12.88 6.81 -45.32
N VAL A 27 -12.54 6.12 -44.24
CA VAL A 27 -12.35 4.65 -44.27
C VAL A 27 -13.72 4.00 -44.09
N LYS A 28 -14.22 3.46 -45.21
CA LYS A 28 -15.40 2.59 -45.26
C LYS A 28 -15.12 1.32 -44.47
N TYR A 29 -15.93 1.04 -43.44
CA TYR A 29 -16.08 -0.33 -42.97
C TYR A 29 -17.26 -0.97 -43.71
N VAL A 30 -16.93 -2.07 -44.38
CA VAL A 30 -17.83 -2.92 -45.14
C VAL A 30 -18.74 -3.65 -44.17
N GLU A 31 -20.05 -3.54 -44.43
CA GLU A 31 -21.07 -4.37 -43.82
C GLU A 31 -21.08 -5.77 -44.47
N THR A 32 -20.89 -6.80 -43.67
CA THR A 32 -21.32 -8.17 -43.98
C THR A 32 -22.02 -8.80 -42.77
N ARG A 33 -23.36 -8.86 -42.82
CA ARG A 33 -24.14 -9.98 -42.23
C ARG A 33 -23.92 -11.20 -43.16
N THR A 34 -23.91 -12.48 -42.77
CA THR A 34 -24.79 -13.19 -41.82
C THR A 34 -24.28 -14.64 -41.61
N LYS A 35 -24.66 -15.23 -40.46
CA LYS A 35 -24.82 -16.66 -40.09
C LYS A 35 -23.56 -17.50 -39.83
N GLU A 36 -23.41 -18.03 -38.61
CA GLU A 36 -23.87 -19.36 -38.17
C GLU A 36 -23.42 -19.61 -36.71
N SER A 37 -24.31 -20.17 -35.89
CA SER A 37 -24.00 -20.65 -34.53
C SER A 37 -23.08 -21.88 -34.60
N PRO A 38 -22.25 -22.14 -33.57
CA PRO A 38 -22.50 -23.38 -32.84
C PRO A 38 -22.28 -23.30 -31.32
N VAL A 39 -23.23 -23.95 -30.64
CA VAL A 39 -23.06 -24.99 -29.61
C VAL A 39 -21.95 -24.81 -28.56
N ILE A 40 -22.44 -24.68 -27.33
CA ILE A 40 -21.75 -24.82 -26.05
C ILE A 40 -21.06 -26.18 -25.98
N ASP A 41 -19.75 -26.18 -25.73
CA ASP A 41 -19.10 -27.29 -25.01
C ASP A 41 -18.29 -26.72 -23.83
N LYS A 42 -18.91 -26.84 -22.65
CA LYS A 42 -18.26 -26.67 -21.36
C LYS A 42 -17.37 -27.89 -21.11
N SER A 43 -16.12 -27.84 -21.58
CA SER A 43 -15.03 -28.60 -20.96
C SER A 43 -14.52 -27.83 -19.74
N PHE A 44 -15.33 -27.86 -18.68
CA PHE A 44 -14.97 -27.39 -17.34
C PHE A 44 -14.18 -28.50 -16.64
N ALA A 45 -12.95 -28.19 -16.24
CA ALA A 45 -12.16 -28.86 -15.21
C ALA A 45 -11.94 -30.38 -15.39
N GLY A 46 -10.81 -30.78 -15.98
CA GLY A 46 -9.82 -31.69 -15.37
C GLY A 46 -10.25 -32.96 -14.61
N MET A 47 -11.46 -33.49 -14.76
CA MET A 47 -11.93 -34.70 -14.07
C MET A 47 -12.26 -35.76 -15.09
N LYS A 48 -11.29 -36.66 -15.25
CA LYS A 48 -11.33 -37.86 -16.08
C LYS A 48 -12.59 -38.67 -15.77
N LYS A 49 -13.44 -38.88 -16.78
CA LYS A 49 -14.50 -39.90 -16.83
C LYS A 49 -13.97 -41.22 -16.25
N GLY A 50 -14.49 -41.65 -15.10
CA GLY A 50 -14.08 -42.92 -14.49
C GLY A 50 -14.64 -43.29 -13.11
N PHE A 51 -15.30 -42.38 -12.37
CA PHE A 51 -15.61 -42.62 -10.95
C PHE A 51 -17.10 -42.72 -10.57
N LEU A 52 -18.03 -42.91 -11.52
CA LEU A 52 -19.47 -42.99 -11.20
C LEU A 52 -20.18 -44.15 -11.91
N ASN A 53 -19.67 -45.38 -11.76
CA ASN A 53 -20.39 -46.57 -12.20
C ASN A 53 -20.37 -47.71 -11.17
N SER A 54 -20.77 -47.39 -9.93
CA SER A 54 -21.18 -48.41 -8.95
C SER A 54 -22.41 -47.93 -8.20
N LYS A 55 -23.54 -48.58 -8.45
CA LYS A 55 -24.76 -48.45 -7.64
C LYS A 55 -24.54 -49.18 -6.31
N PRO A 56 -24.86 -48.58 -5.15
CA PRO A 56 -25.25 -49.34 -3.99
C PRO A 56 -26.76 -49.26 -3.81
N THR A 57 -27.38 -50.43 -3.87
CA THR A 57 -28.78 -50.71 -3.53
C THR A 57 -29.02 -50.42 -2.05
N PHE A 58 -29.96 -49.53 -1.73
CA PHE A 58 -30.49 -49.39 -0.38
C PHE A 58 -31.49 -50.53 -0.10
N GLN A 59 -31.16 -51.41 0.86
CA GLN A 59 -32.14 -52.26 1.52
C GLN A 59 -32.26 -51.86 2.99
N THR A 60 -33.43 -51.33 3.33
CA THR A 60 -33.90 -51.06 4.68
C THR A 60 -34.18 -52.39 5.40
N LYS A 61 -33.54 -52.63 6.55
CA LYS A 61 -34.05 -53.53 7.59
C LYS A 61 -33.88 -52.90 8.97
N SER A 62 -34.96 -52.98 9.72
CA SER A 62 -35.21 -52.50 11.08
C SER A 62 -34.55 -53.37 12.15
N ASN A 63 -34.41 -52.76 13.34
CA ASN A 63 -34.05 -53.31 14.66
C ASN A 63 -32.61 -53.79 14.84
N GLU A 64 -31.84 -53.06 15.64
CA GLU A 64 -31.60 -53.38 17.06
C GLU A 64 -30.60 -52.35 17.62
N LEU A 65 -31.02 -51.64 18.67
CA LEU A 65 -30.23 -50.61 19.33
C LEU A 65 -29.09 -51.27 20.12
N VAL A 66 -27.92 -51.40 19.51
CA VAL A 66 -26.66 -51.57 20.24
C VAL A 66 -26.00 -50.19 20.31
N GLU A 67 -26.11 -49.56 21.46
CA GLU A 67 -25.43 -48.31 21.80
C GLU A 67 -23.93 -48.56 21.92
N ILE A 68 -23.24 -48.54 20.77
CA ILE A 68 -21.78 -48.47 20.75
C ILE A 68 -21.43 -47.01 21.06
N SER A 69 -21.18 -46.73 22.34
CA SER A 69 -20.64 -45.45 22.80
C SER A 69 -19.30 -45.18 22.10
N ARG A 70 -19.35 -44.50 20.95
CA ARG A 70 -18.17 -43.88 20.34
C ARG A 70 -17.86 -42.66 21.19
N LYS A 71 -16.80 -42.76 22.00
CA LYS A 71 -16.13 -41.59 22.55
C LYS A 71 -15.91 -40.61 21.39
N GLN A 72 -16.62 -39.48 21.41
CA GLN A 72 -16.36 -38.39 20.49
C GLN A 72 -14.89 -37.99 20.69
N PRO A 73 -14.06 -37.97 19.64
CA PRO A 73 -12.84 -37.19 19.72
C PRO A 73 -13.28 -35.74 19.91
N ASP A 74 -12.96 -35.24 21.09
CA ASP A 74 -13.09 -33.85 21.47
C ASP A 74 -12.31 -32.97 20.47
N GLN A 75 -12.91 -31.84 20.13
CA GLN A 75 -12.33 -30.70 19.40
C GLN A 75 -12.10 -30.87 17.89
N THR A 76 -13.12 -30.45 17.14
CA THR A 76 -13.00 -29.83 15.81
C THR A 76 -12.08 -28.60 15.86
N LYS A 77 -10.76 -28.81 15.86
CA LYS A 77 -9.85 -27.90 15.17
C LYS A 77 -9.88 -28.30 13.70
N ASP A 78 -10.43 -27.45 12.85
CA ASP A 78 -10.37 -27.63 11.40
C ASP A 78 -8.91 -27.83 11.00
N PHE A 79 -8.51 -29.05 10.62
CA PHE A 79 -7.14 -29.40 10.19
C PHE A 79 -6.68 -28.59 8.94
N ARG A 80 -7.55 -27.76 8.39
CA ARG A 80 -7.29 -26.86 7.26
C ARG A 80 -6.89 -25.44 7.70
N VAL A 81 -6.89 -25.18 8.99
CA VAL A 81 -6.43 -23.93 9.59
C VAL A 81 -5.05 -24.17 10.19
N PHE A 82 -4.03 -23.73 9.48
CA PHE A 82 -2.68 -23.62 10.04
C PHE A 82 -2.53 -22.22 10.62
N ASP A 83 -2.31 -22.14 11.92
CA ASP A 83 -2.20 -20.86 12.63
C ASP A 83 -1.09 -19.99 12.02
N GLU A 84 0.02 -20.59 11.59
CA GLU A 84 1.12 -19.89 10.93
C GLU A 84 0.75 -19.34 9.54
N VAL A 85 -0.07 -20.08 8.78
CA VAL A 85 -0.54 -19.61 7.46
C VAL A 85 -1.57 -18.50 7.63
N GLN A 86 -2.42 -18.59 8.65
CA GLN A 86 -3.35 -17.52 8.98
C GLN A 86 -2.63 -16.27 9.50
N GLN A 87 -1.57 -16.44 10.28
CA GLN A 87 -0.71 -15.36 10.74
C GLN A 87 -0.03 -14.69 9.54
N ALA A 88 0.58 -15.47 8.65
CA ALA A 88 1.25 -14.94 7.46
C ALA A 88 0.28 -14.20 6.51
N ILE A 89 -0.94 -14.71 6.30
CA ILE A 89 -1.96 -14.02 5.51
C ILE A 89 -2.43 -12.73 6.21
N LYS A 90 -2.61 -12.76 7.54
CA LYS A 90 -2.96 -11.55 8.31
C LYS A 90 -1.85 -10.52 8.27
N ASP A 91 -0.59 -10.90 8.45
CA ASP A 91 0.57 -10.02 8.42
C ASP A 91 0.79 -9.44 7.01
N GLU A 92 0.59 -10.24 5.96
CA GLU A 92 0.66 -9.79 4.57
C GLU A 92 -0.52 -8.86 4.21
N GLN A 93 -1.73 -9.12 4.71
CA GLN A 93 -2.86 -8.22 4.54
C GLN A 93 -2.73 -6.94 5.36
N GLN A 94 -2.21 -7.00 6.59
CA GLN A 94 -1.97 -5.84 7.43
C GLN A 94 -0.86 -4.95 6.88
N SER A 95 0.20 -5.53 6.31
CA SER A 95 1.26 -4.75 5.66
C SER A 95 0.81 -4.12 4.34
N LYS A 96 0.04 -4.83 3.50
CA LYS A 96 -0.51 -4.27 2.24
C LYS A 96 -1.61 -3.23 2.45
N ASN A 97 -2.39 -3.39 3.53
CA ASN A 97 -3.53 -2.52 3.84
C ASN A 97 -3.26 -1.60 5.04
N SER A 98 -1.99 -1.43 5.46
CA SER A 98 -1.61 -0.51 6.55
C SER A 98 -2.12 0.91 6.30
N TRP A 99 -2.08 1.34 5.03
CA TRP A 99 -2.61 2.62 4.60
C TRP A 99 -4.15 2.67 4.58
N LEU A 100 -4.84 1.53 4.55
CA LEU A 100 -6.30 1.45 4.60
C LEU A 100 -6.75 1.40 6.06
N THR A 101 -6.83 2.56 6.68
CA THR A 101 -7.21 2.67 8.10
C THR A 101 -8.72 2.70 8.29
N ASN A 102 -9.18 2.42 9.52
CA ASN A 102 -10.58 2.63 9.90
C ASN A 102 -11.03 4.09 9.73
N ASP A 103 -10.12 5.06 9.88
CA ASP A 103 -10.44 6.46 9.66
C ASP A 103 -10.75 6.74 8.18
N LEU A 104 -9.94 6.21 7.27
CA LEU A 104 -10.20 6.30 5.83
C LEU A 104 -11.54 5.63 5.45
N LEU A 105 -11.80 4.43 5.96
CA LEU A 105 -13.06 3.73 5.70
C LEU A 105 -14.25 4.54 6.19
N LYS A 106 -14.14 5.14 7.38
CA LYS A 106 -15.17 6.00 7.95
C LYS A 106 -15.38 7.28 7.13
N GLN A 107 -14.30 7.93 6.68
CA GLN A 107 -14.40 9.12 5.82
C GLN A 107 -15.09 8.81 4.47
N ILE A 108 -14.88 7.61 3.93
CA ILE A 108 -15.56 7.16 2.71
C ILE A 108 -17.04 6.85 2.99
N GLU A 109 -17.35 6.23 4.13
CA GLU A 109 -18.72 5.91 4.54
C GLU A 109 -19.55 7.15 4.88
N ASP A 110 -18.95 8.13 5.56
CA ASP A 110 -19.58 9.39 5.94
C ASP A 110 -19.91 10.27 4.71
N ASP A 111 -19.25 10.06 3.57
CA ASP A 111 -19.55 10.77 2.32
C ASP A 111 -20.70 10.09 1.55
N GLU A 112 -21.92 10.55 1.80
CA GLU A 112 -23.15 10.04 1.15
C GLU A 112 -23.06 10.05 -0.39
N SER A 113 -22.30 10.97 -0.99
CA SER A 113 -22.15 11.00 -2.44
C SER A 113 -21.29 9.84 -2.94
N LEU A 114 -20.22 9.48 -2.24
CA LEU A 114 -19.36 8.34 -2.58
C LEU A 114 -20.12 7.03 -2.47
N ALA A 115 -20.92 6.85 -1.43
CA ALA A 115 -21.77 5.66 -1.27
C ALA A 115 -22.70 5.46 -2.49
N ARG A 116 -23.26 6.56 -3.02
CA ARG A 116 -24.12 6.52 -4.22
C ARG A 116 -23.32 6.18 -5.48
N TYR A 117 -22.09 6.68 -5.61
CA TYR A 117 -21.21 6.36 -6.74
C TYR A 117 -20.76 4.90 -6.70
N PHE A 118 -20.38 4.35 -5.54
CA PHE A 118 -20.02 2.93 -5.39
C PHE A 118 -21.18 1.97 -5.68
N SER A 119 -22.42 2.42 -5.46
CA SER A 119 -23.61 1.65 -5.79
C SER A 119 -23.93 1.63 -7.29
N ASN A 120 -23.25 2.47 -8.10
CA ASN A 120 -23.52 2.60 -9.52
C ASN A 120 -22.51 1.81 -10.37
N PRO A 121 -22.95 0.83 -11.19
CA PRO A 121 -22.05 0.01 -12.01
C PRO A 121 -21.21 0.83 -12.99
N TYR A 122 -21.70 2.00 -13.43
CA TYR A 122 -20.97 2.89 -14.34
C TYR A 122 -19.70 3.46 -13.70
N PHE A 123 -19.76 3.84 -12.42
CA PHE A 123 -18.61 4.36 -11.69
C PHE A 123 -17.64 3.25 -11.32
N MET A 124 -18.14 2.05 -11.02
CA MET A 124 -17.28 0.88 -10.79
C MET A 124 -16.47 0.52 -12.03
N GLU A 125 -17.07 0.55 -13.23
CA GLU A 125 -16.32 0.37 -14.48
C GLU A 125 -15.26 1.47 -14.65
N ALA A 126 -15.61 2.72 -14.35
CA ALA A 126 -14.67 3.84 -14.41
C ALA A 126 -13.49 3.67 -13.43
N ILE A 127 -13.75 3.19 -12.20
CA ILE A 127 -12.72 2.88 -11.20
C ILE A 127 -11.80 1.78 -11.71
N THR A 128 -12.35 0.67 -12.20
CA THR A 128 -11.55 -0.44 -12.74
C THR A 128 -10.70 0.01 -13.92
N LEU A 129 -11.27 0.82 -14.82
CA LEU A 129 -10.53 1.34 -15.96
C LEU A 129 -9.43 2.31 -15.51
N PHE A 130 -9.68 3.15 -14.49
CA PHE A 130 -8.67 4.04 -13.93
C PHE A 130 -7.52 3.29 -13.26
N GLN A 131 -7.80 2.19 -12.56
CA GLN A 131 -6.79 1.35 -11.89
C GLN A 131 -5.86 0.66 -12.89
N HIS A 132 -6.38 0.19 -14.03
CA HIS A 132 -5.58 -0.54 -15.01
C HIS A 132 -5.02 0.32 -16.15
N LYS A 133 -5.79 1.33 -16.60
CA LYS A 133 -5.52 2.13 -17.79
C LYS A 133 -5.99 3.59 -17.60
N PRO A 134 -5.25 4.40 -16.83
CA PRO A 134 -5.66 5.77 -16.49
C PRO A 134 -5.79 6.68 -17.73
N GLN A 135 -4.96 6.50 -18.77
CA GLN A 135 -5.05 7.29 -20.00
C GLN A 135 -6.35 7.03 -20.78
N GLU A 136 -6.76 5.77 -20.87
CA GLU A 136 -8.01 5.38 -21.54
C GLU A 136 -9.23 5.86 -20.73
N ALA A 137 -9.15 5.76 -19.40
CA ALA A 137 -10.20 6.24 -18.51
C ALA A 137 -10.38 7.77 -18.60
N LEU A 138 -9.30 8.55 -18.70
CA LEU A 138 -9.37 10.00 -18.91
C LEU A 138 -9.95 10.36 -20.29
N ALA A 139 -9.61 9.62 -21.33
CA ALA A 139 -10.21 9.84 -22.65
C ALA A 139 -11.72 9.54 -22.65
N LYS A 140 -12.12 8.45 -21.99
CA LYS A 140 -13.52 7.98 -21.94
C LYS A 140 -14.40 8.79 -20.99
N TYR A 141 -13.90 9.14 -19.81
CA TYR A 141 -14.67 9.75 -18.72
C TYR A 141 -14.25 11.18 -18.37
N GLY A 142 -13.15 11.70 -18.94
CA GLY A 142 -12.66 13.05 -18.62
C GLY A 142 -13.63 14.19 -18.96
N HIS A 143 -14.57 13.93 -19.88
CA HIS A 143 -15.64 14.88 -20.23
C HIS A 143 -16.89 14.71 -19.36
N ASN A 144 -16.95 13.70 -18.51
CA ASN A 144 -18.06 13.45 -17.60
C ASN A 144 -17.78 14.13 -16.25
N ALA A 145 -18.47 15.25 -16.00
CA ALA A 145 -18.31 16.05 -14.80
C ALA A 145 -18.59 15.26 -13.50
N GLU A 146 -19.54 14.32 -13.51
CA GLU A 146 -19.86 13.52 -12.32
C GLU A 146 -18.76 12.52 -11.97
N VAL A 147 -18.17 11.87 -12.98
CA VAL A 147 -17.03 10.96 -12.77
C VAL A 147 -15.80 11.72 -12.28
N MET A 148 -15.52 12.87 -12.89
CA MET A 148 -14.41 13.72 -12.47
C MET A 148 -14.60 14.27 -11.05
N ARG A 149 -15.83 14.65 -10.69
CA ARG A 149 -16.17 15.09 -9.33
C ARG A 149 -16.01 13.97 -8.30
N PHE A 150 -16.39 12.74 -8.65
CA PHE A 150 -16.14 11.56 -7.83
C PHE A 150 -14.63 11.37 -7.58
N PHE A 151 -13.81 11.40 -8.64
CA PHE A 151 -12.37 11.22 -8.52
C PHE A 151 -11.68 12.35 -7.74
N ASP A 152 -12.09 13.61 -7.95
CA ASP A 152 -11.60 14.76 -7.18
C ASP A 152 -11.90 14.60 -5.68
N ARG A 153 -13.13 14.16 -5.35
CA ARG A 153 -13.55 13.92 -3.97
C ARG A 153 -12.79 12.76 -3.32
N MET A 154 -12.66 11.64 -4.02
CA MET A 154 -11.83 10.52 -3.58
C MET A 154 -10.37 10.92 -3.36
N ALA A 155 -9.78 11.69 -4.29
CA ALA A 155 -8.41 12.17 -4.19
C ALA A 155 -8.20 13.09 -2.99
N LYS A 156 -9.17 13.95 -2.67
CA LYS A 156 -9.13 14.80 -1.47
C LYS A 156 -9.14 13.98 -0.19
N ILE A 157 -10.02 12.99 -0.08
CA ILE A 157 -10.08 12.09 1.09
C ILE A 157 -8.77 11.34 1.25
N LEU A 158 -8.26 10.74 0.17
CA LEU A 158 -6.99 10.02 0.19
C LEU A 158 -5.80 10.94 0.54
N GLY A 159 -5.76 12.16 -0.02
CA GLY A 159 -4.70 13.13 0.28
C GLY A 159 -4.70 13.58 1.74
N ASN A 160 -5.88 13.85 2.30
CA ASN A 160 -6.02 14.18 3.73
C ASN A 160 -5.59 12.99 4.61
N HIS A 161 -6.01 11.79 4.24
CA HIS A 161 -5.67 10.57 4.97
C HIS A 161 -4.16 10.28 4.98
N PHE A 162 -3.48 10.38 3.84
CA PHE A 162 -2.01 10.22 3.78
C PHE A 162 -1.28 11.31 4.58
N THR A 163 -1.81 12.53 4.59
CA THR A 163 -1.27 13.61 5.42
C THR A 163 -1.43 13.29 6.91
N SER A 164 -2.57 12.73 7.32
CA SER A 164 -2.81 12.29 8.70
C SER A 164 -1.88 11.16 9.11
N ILE A 165 -1.71 10.13 8.26
CA ILE A 165 -0.76 9.04 8.52
C ILE A 165 0.64 9.60 8.70
N ALA A 166 1.09 10.49 7.82
CA ALA A 166 2.42 11.08 7.94
C ALA A 166 2.61 11.83 9.27
N ALA A 167 1.62 12.63 9.68
CA ALA A 167 1.66 13.35 10.95
C ALA A 167 1.63 12.40 12.17
N ASP A 168 0.88 11.30 12.10
CA ASP A 168 0.81 10.32 13.18
C ASP A 168 2.08 9.46 13.27
N GLU A 169 2.70 9.12 12.14
CA GLU A 169 4.01 8.47 12.09
C GLU A 169 5.10 9.38 12.67
N GLU A 170 5.10 10.69 12.35
CA GLU A 170 6.01 11.65 12.98
C GLU A 170 5.82 11.73 14.50
N LYS A 171 4.57 11.73 14.97
CA LYS A 171 4.26 11.73 16.42
C LYS A 171 4.71 10.43 17.08
N LYS A 172 4.45 9.28 16.46
CA LYS A 172 4.90 7.97 16.97
C LYS A 172 6.42 7.87 17.01
N GLN A 173 7.12 8.39 16.00
CA GLN A 173 8.58 8.47 16.03
C GLN A 173 9.06 9.35 17.17
N LYS A 174 8.41 10.50 17.42
CA LYS A 174 8.75 11.37 18.56
C LYS A 174 8.42 10.75 19.93
N SER A 175 7.43 9.86 20.02
CA SER A 175 7.02 9.22 21.28
C SER A 175 7.72 7.89 21.59
N ASN A 176 8.25 7.20 20.57
CA ASN A 176 9.04 5.96 20.75
C ASN A 176 10.52 6.24 21.02
N VAL A 177 10.98 7.47 20.83
CA VAL A 177 12.27 7.90 21.33
C VAL A 177 12.08 8.18 22.82
N ASP A 178 12.83 7.47 23.66
CA ASP A 178 12.84 7.68 25.10
C ASP A 178 12.91 9.19 25.39
N PRO A 179 12.02 9.75 26.24
CA PRO A 179 12.04 11.17 26.58
C PRO A 179 13.44 11.63 27.03
N GLU A 180 14.21 10.74 27.65
CA GLU A 180 15.60 10.99 28.05
C GLU A 180 16.51 11.19 26.82
N VAL A 181 16.39 10.34 25.79
CA VAL A 181 17.14 10.46 24.52
C VAL A 181 16.74 11.72 23.75
N ASN A 182 15.46 12.08 23.72
CA ASN A 182 15.00 13.29 23.04
C ASN A 182 15.52 14.56 23.73
N GLN A 183 15.59 14.56 25.06
CA GLN A 183 16.17 15.65 25.85
C GLN A 183 17.69 15.74 25.64
N LEU A 184 18.35 14.59 25.47
CA LEU A 184 19.77 14.50 25.15
C LEU A 184 20.12 15.02 23.75
N LEU A 185 19.25 14.76 22.76
CA LEU A 185 19.39 15.26 21.39
C LEU A 185 19.20 16.77 21.28
N GLN A 186 18.60 17.42 22.29
CA GLN A 186 18.48 18.87 22.38
C GLN A 186 19.74 19.54 22.93
N ASP A 187 20.66 18.79 23.55
CA ASP A 187 21.95 19.31 24.01
C ASP A 187 22.88 19.53 22.80
N GLU A 188 23.34 20.77 22.62
CA GLU A 188 24.25 21.13 21.54
C GLU A 188 25.57 20.34 21.62
N GLN A 189 26.06 20.03 22.82
CA GLN A 189 27.29 19.25 22.98
C GLN A 189 27.11 17.82 22.47
N VAL A 190 25.97 17.20 22.78
CA VAL A 190 25.64 15.84 22.32
C VAL A 190 25.43 15.82 20.82
N ARG A 191 24.78 16.84 20.26
CA ARG A 191 24.57 16.96 18.82
C ARG A 191 25.89 17.09 18.06
N GLN A 192 26.81 17.92 18.54
CA GLN A 192 28.15 18.06 17.96
C GLN A 192 28.93 16.74 18.03
N LEU A 193 28.78 16.00 19.13
CA LEU A 193 29.42 14.69 19.31
C LEU A 193 28.86 13.63 18.36
N LEU A 194 27.54 13.63 18.12
CA LEU A 194 26.86 12.73 17.19
C LEU A 194 27.15 13.07 15.71
N LEU A 195 27.51 14.32 15.41
CA LEU A 195 27.90 14.76 14.06
C LEU A 195 29.36 14.45 13.73
N ASP A 196 30.15 14.03 14.71
CA ASP A 196 31.56 13.73 14.51
C ASP A 196 31.73 12.49 13.60
N PRO A 197 32.55 12.58 12.54
CA PRO A 197 32.68 11.50 11.57
C PRO A 197 33.20 10.19 12.19
N ASP A 198 34.04 10.28 13.22
CA ASP A 198 34.58 9.09 13.89
C ASP A 198 33.52 8.42 14.75
N VAL A 199 32.67 9.21 15.42
CA VAL A 199 31.54 8.73 16.21
C VAL A 199 30.48 8.10 15.31
N ILE A 200 30.13 8.73 14.19
CA ILE A 200 29.19 8.17 13.21
C ILE A 200 29.70 6.82 12.69
N LYS A 201 31.01 6.73 12.36
CA LYS A 201 31.63 5.49 11.91
C LYS A 201 31.59 4.41 12.98
N LEU A 202 31.80 4.76 14.25
CA LEU A 202 31.64 3.84 15.38
C LEU A 202 30.19 3.36 15.51
N MET A 203 29.20 4.26 15.50
CA MET A 203 27.77 3.92 15.61
C MET A 203 27.30 3.04 14.45
N LYS A 204 27.76 3.33 13.23
CA LYS A 204 27.54 2.48 12.07
C LYS A 204 28.17 1.10 12.26
N SER A 205 29.42 1.05 12.73
CA SER A 205 30.11 -0.21 13.00
C SER A 205 29.41 -1.02 14.10
N LEU A 206 28.85 -0.38 15.14
CA LEU A 206 28.09 -1.08 16.19
C LEU A 206 26.83 -1.74 15.64
N ARG A 207 26.18 -1.13 14.64
CA ARG A 207 24.98 -1.66 13.99
C ARG A 207 25.27 -2.79 13.00
N GLU A 208 26.35 -2.67 12.23
CA GLU A 208 26.67 -3.59 11.14
C GLU A 208 27.66 -4.69 11.54
N GLU A 209 28.69 -4.34 12.32
CA GLU A 209 29.86 -5.18 12.63
C GLU A 209 30.36 -4.96 14.09
N PRO A 210 29.74 -5.57 15.11
CA PRO A 210 30.03 -5.29 16.52
C PRO A 210 31.49 -5.57 16.92
N GLU A 211 32.15 -6.58 16.33
CA GLU A 211 33.55 -6.89 16.63
C GLU A 211 34.51 -5.75 16.19
N LYS A 212 34.22 -5.14 15.05
CA LYS A 212 35.00 -4.03 14.50
C LYS A 212 34.83 -2.77 15.34
N ALA A 213 33.62 -2.53 15.86
CA ALA A 213 33.37 -1.45 16.79
C ALA A 213 34.16 -1.64 18.11
N GLN A 214 34.16 -2.85 18.68
CA GLN A 214 34.94 -3.16 19.89
C GLN A 214 36.45 -2.97 19.64
N TRP A 215 36.94 -3.38 18.47
CA TRP A 215 38.33 -3.13 18.08
C TRP A 215 38.63 -1.64 17.97
N LEU A 216 37.77 -0.86 17.31
CA LEU A 216 37.90 0.60 17.19
C LEU A 216 37.92 1.27 18.56
N MET A 217 37.12 0.83 19.52
CA MET A 217 37.14 1.37 20.88
C MET A 217 38.45 1.04 21.62
N ARG A 218 39.02 -0.15 21.38
CA ARG A 218 40.31 -0.55 21.96
C ARG A 218 41.50 0.21 21.35
N THR A 219 41.51 0.38 20.03
CA THR A 219 42.61 1.03 19.29
C THR A 219 42.42 2.53 19.11
N ALA A 220 41.29 3.09 19.57
CA ALA A 220 40.99 4.52 19.55
C ALA A 220 42.12 5.35 20.19
N ASP A 221 42.42 6.48 19.55
CA ASP A 221 43.32 7.51 20.03
C ASP A 221 42.72 8.28 21.21
N ALA A 222 43.54 9.13 21.86
CA ALA A 222 43.13 9.86 23.06
C ALA A 222 41.90 10.76 22.83
N SER A 223 41.77 11.34 21.63
CA SER A 223 40.62 12.19 21.26
C SER A 223 39.35 11.36 21.12
N MET A 224 39.39 10.25 20.36
CA MET A 224 38.23 9.38 20.18
C MET A 224 37.79 8.69 21.48
N ARG A 225 38.73 8.33 22.36
CA ARG A 225 38.38 7.79 23.69
C ARG A 225 37.64 8.80 24.57
N ALA A 226 38.03 10.07 24.52
CA ALA A 226 37.32 11.13 25.25
C ALA A 226 35.88 11.29 24.73
N LYS A 227 35.68 11.23 23.41
CA LYS A 227 34.34 11.23 22.79
C LYS A 227 33.50 10.02 23.19
N ILE A 228 34.10 8.82 23.20
CA ILE A 228 33.44 7.59 23.65
C ILE A 228 33.04 7.71 25.12
N GLN A 229 33.91 8.22 25.99
CA GLN A 229 33.59 8.44 27.40
C GLN A 229 32.43 9.42 27.58
N GLN A 230 32.39 10.49 26.79
CA GLN A 230 31.25 11.40 26.77
C GLN A 230 29.96 10.69 26.34
N LEU A 231 29.98 9.89 25.27
CA LEU A 231 28.80 9.11 24.85
C LEU A 231 28.31 8.13 25.93
N VAL A 232 29.23 7.53 26.69
CA VAL A 232 28.88 6.68 27.85
C VAL A 232 28.30 7.50 28.98
N GLN A 233 28.87 8.67 29.26
CA GLN A 233 28.39 9.59 30.30
C GLN A 233 26.99 10.14 30.00
N PHE A 234 26.70 10.39 28.73
CA PHE A 234 25.39 10.79 28.25
C PHE A 234 24.40 9.62 28.15
N GLY A 235 24.81 8.38 28.43
CA GLY A 235 23.94 7.21 28.39
C GLY A 235 23.58 6.73 26.98
N LEU A 236 24.20 7.27 25.93
CA LEU A 236 23.98 6.87 24.53
C LEU A 236 24.68 5.55 24.19
N LEU A 237 25.70 5.18 24.96
CA LEU A 237 26.51 4.00 24.69
C LEU A 237 26.75 3.25 26.00
N SER A 238 26.26 2.02 26.06
CA SER A 238 26.51 1.09 27.16
C SER A 238 27.67 0.17 26.76
N VAL A 239 28.79 0.26 27.47
CA VAL A 239 29.89 -0.70 27.33
C VAL A 239 29.69 -1.80 28.37
N ALA A 240 29.20 -2.96 27.91
CA ALA A 240 29.13 -4.18 28.71
C ALA A 240 30.41 -5.00 28.59
#